data_AF-A0A5Q2N1U9-F1
#
_entry.id   AF-A0A5Q2N1U9-F1
#
_cell.length_a   1.000
_cell.length_b   1.000
_cell.length_c   1.000
_cell.angle_alpha   90.00
_cell.angle_beta   90.00
_cell.angle_gamma   90.00
#
_symmetry.space_group_name_H-M   'P 1'
#
loop_
_entity.id
_entity.type
_entity.pdbx_description
1 polymer ?
#
loop_
_entity_poly.entity_id
_entity_poly.type
_entity_poly.pdbx_seq_one_letter_code
_entity_poly.pdbx_strand_id
1 'polypeptide(L)' 'MTKIEQWIREEGRVEGKSEGLQESICKYLEARFGTGSIDLQKEVRGITDLEKLNKILDSIYRVGTVKEAKKLIV' A
#
# COMPACT_ATOMS: atom_id res chain seq x y z
N MET A 1 -13.97 -3.35 29.38
CA MET A 1 -12.89 -3.32 28.38
C MET A 1 -11.79 -2.45 28.93
N THR A 2 -10.57 -2.97 29.06
CA THR A 2 -9.42 -2.24 29.60
C THR A 2 -8.82 -1.32 28.53
N LYS A 3 -8.04 -0.31 28.97
CA LYS A 3 -7.34 0.59 28.05
C LYS A 3 -6.36 -0.15 27.11
N ILE A 4 -5.78 -1.25 27.60
CA ILE A 4 -4.89 -2.13 26.82
C ILE A 4 -5.68 -2.87 25.73
N GLU A 5 -6.85 -3.42 26.06
CA GLU A 5 -7.71 -4.09 25.06
C GLU A 5 -8.17 -3.13 23.95
N GLN A 6 -8.47 -1.88 24.30
CA GLN A 6 -8.82 -0.85 23.32
C GLN A 6 -7.66 -0.51 22.39
N TRP A 7 -6.45 -0.35 22.94
CA TRP A 7 -5.25 -0.07 22.15
C TRP A 7 -4.92 -1.22 21.21
N ILE A 8 -4.90 -2.47 21.69
CA ILE A 8 -4.65 -3.67 20.87
C ILE A 8 -5.65 -3.75 19.71
N ARG A 9 -6.94 -3.51 19.99
CA ARG A 9 -7.98 -3.55 18.95
C ARG A 9 -7.76 -2.47 17.89
N GLU A 10 -7.38 -1.27 18.32
CA GLU A 10 -7.19 -0.15 17.40
C GLU A 10 -5.92 -0.33 16.55
N GLU A 11 -4.81 -0.77 17.14
CA GLU A 11 -3.58 -1.10 16.43
C GLU A 11 -3.83 -2.18 15.37
N GLY A 12 -4.47 -3.30 15.74
CA GLY A 12 -4.79 -4.36 14.79
C GLY A 12 -5.73 -3.89 13.66
N ARG A 13 -6.64 -2.95 13.96
CA ARG A 13 -7.50 -2.33 12.93
C ARG A 13 -6.71 -1.41 12.00
N VAL A 14 -5.66 -0.76 12.48
CA VAL A 14 -4.78 0.10 11.67
C VAL A 14 -3.86 -0.77 10.81
N GLU A 15 -3.23 -1.78 11.40
CA GLU A 15 -2.36 -2.73 10.72
C GLU A 15 -3.08 -3.47 9.59
N GLY A 16 -4.25 -4.06 9.86
CA GLY A 16 -5.01 -4.77 8.83
C GLY A 16 -5.48 -3.87 7.68
N LYS A 17 -5.73 -2.58 7.94
CA LYS A 17 -6.01 -1.62 6.85
C LYS A 17 -4.77 -1.34 6.02
N SER A 18 -3.61 -1.25 6.64
CA SER A 18 -2.34 -1.04 5.94
C SER A 18 -2.04 -2.22 5.03
N GLU A 19 -2.10 -3.44 5.56
CA GLU A 19 -1.88 -4.68 4.79
C GLU A 19 -2.83 -4.80 3.59
N GLY A 20 -4.13 -4.54 3.79
CA GLY A 20 -5.11 -4.59 2.71
C GLY A 20 -4.86 -3.57 1.59
N LEU A 21 -4.42 -2.35 1.93
CA LEU A 21 -4.06 -1.34 0.95
C LEU A 21 -2.76 -1.71 0.21
N GLN A 22 -1.74 -2.18 0.92
CA GLN A 22 -0.49 -2.65 0.33
C GLN A 22 -0.75 -3.77 -0.68
N GLU A 23 -1.57 -4.76 -0.32
CA GLU A 23 -1.91 -5.88 -1.19
C GLU A 23 -2.67 -5.41 -2.45
N SER A 24 -3.62 -4.50 -2.28
CA SER A 24 -4.41 -3.93 -3.38
C SER A 24 -3.51 -3.20 -4.40
N ILE A 25 -2.57 -2.39 -3.90
CA ILE A 25 -1.59 -1.68 -4.73
C ILE A 25 -0.64 -2.67 -5.41
N CYS A 26 -0.16 -3.69 -4.71
CA CYS A 26 0.74 -4.70 -5.28
C CYS A 26 0.06 -5.50 -6.41
N LYS A 27 -1.19 -5.95 -6.19
CA LYS A 27 -1.99 -6.63 -7.23
C LYS A 27 -2.20 -5.76 -8.46
N TYR A 28 -2.44 -4.47 -8.25
CA TYR A 28 -2.55 -3.53 -9.36
C TYR A 28 -1.25 -3.41 -10.16
N LEU A 29 -0.12 -3.23 -9.46
CA LEU A 29 1.20 -3.13 -10.05
C LEU A 29 1.56 -4.39 -10.87
N GLU A 30 1.29 -5.56 -10.31
CA GLU A 30 1.49 -6.84 -10.98
C GLU A 30 0.61 -6.96 -12.24
N ALA A 31 -0.69 -6.68 -12.12
CA ALA A 31 -1.63 -6.78 -13.22
C ALA A 31 -1.27 -5.83 -14.39
N ARG A 32 -0.78 -4.63 -14.09
CA ARG A 32 -0.49 -3.62 -15.12
C ARG A 32 0.92 -3.72 -15.71
N PHE A 33 1.91 -4.10 -14.89
CA PHE A 33 3.32 -4.01 -15.27
C PHE A 33 4.09 -5.33 -15.16
N GLY A 34 3.46 -6.39 -14.65
CA GLY A 34 4.06 -7.71 -14.49
C GLY A 34 5.33 -7.67 -13.64
N THR A 35 6.33 -8.45 -14.04
CA THR A 35 7.62 -8.60 -13.35
C THR A 35 8.40 -7.29 -13.22
N GLY A 36 8.15 -6.31 -14.11
CA GLY A 36 8.76 -4.98 -14.04
C GLY A 36 8.38 -4.18 -12.79
N SER A 37 7.37 -4.61 -12.04
CA SER A 37 6.92 -3.97 -10.81
C SER A 37 7.44 -4.59 -9.51
N ILE A 38 8.17 -5.71 -9.55
CA ILE A 38 8.54 -6.49 -8.35
C ILE A 38 9.21 -5.61 -7.29
N ASP A 39 10.15 -4.75 -7.67
CA ASP A 39 10.83 -3.90 -6.71
C ASP A 39 9.90 -2.82 -6.13
N LEU A 40 8.98 -2.26 -6.94
CA LEU A 40 7.97 -1.34 -6.42
C LEU A 40 7.01 -2.01 -5.45
N GLN A 41 6.66 -3.28 -5.67
CA GLN A 41 5.84 -4.01 -4.71
C GLN A 41 6.57 -4.23 -3.38
N LYS A 42 7.90 -4.40 -3.38
CA LYS A 42 8.69 -4.46 -2.14
C LYS A 42 8.64 -3.12 -1.40
N GLU A 43 8.81 -2.01 -2.12
CA GLU A 43 8.70 -0.67 -1.55
C GLU A 43 7.32 -0.42 -0.93
N VAL A 44 6.24 -0.79 -1.63
CA VAL A 44 4.86 -0.64 -1.14
C VAL A 44 4.63 -1.42 0.16
N ARG A 45 5.13 -2.66 0.27
CA ARG A 45 5.02 -3.47 1.49
C ARG A 45 5.76 -2.87 2.69
N GLY A 46 6.74 -1.99 2.44
CA GLY A 46 7.43 -1.23 3.49
C GLY A 46 6.68 0.01 3.98
N ILE A 47 5.60 0.42 3.30
CA ILE A 47 4.83 1.62 3.68
C ILE A 47 3.75 1.23 4.68
N THR A 48 3.87 1.68 5.93
CA THR A 48 2.85 1.50 6.98
C THR A 48 1.94 2.71 7.17
N ASP A 49 2.26 3.83 6.52
CA ASP A 49 1.46 5.06 6.56
C ASP A 49 0.18 4.90 5.71
N LEU A 50 -0.96 4.85 6.39
CA LEU A 50 -2.27 4.70 5.75
C LEU A 50 -2.60 5.86 4.80
N GLU A 51 -2.23 7.09 5.14
CA GLU A 51 -2.55 8.26 4.30
C GLU A 51 -1.75 8.19 2.99
N LYS A 52 -0.46 7.82 3.08
CA LYS A 52 0.40 7.59 1.92
C LYS A 52 -0.16 6.47 1.04
N LEU A 53 -0.55 5.34 1.64
CA LEU A 53 -1.13 4.21 0.89
C LEU A 53 -2.43 4.60 0.17
N ASN A 54 -3.33 5.33 0.81
CA ASN A 54 -4.56 5.80 0.16
C ASN A 54 -4.26 6.74 -1.01
N LYS A 55 -3.34 7.69 -0.85
CA LYS A 55 -2.92 8.59 -1.94
C LYS A 55 -2.37 7.84 -3.15
N ILE A 56 -1.58 6.78 -2.90
CA ILE A 56 -1.07 5.91 -3.96
C ILE A 56 -2.24 5.20 -4.64
N LEU A 57 -3.14 4.54 -3.89
CA LEU A 57 -4.28 3.82 -4.43
C LEU A 57 -5.19 4.72 -5.30
N ASP A 58 -5.44 5.95 -4.86
CA ASP A 58 -6.29 6.93 -5.57
C ASP A 58 -5.66 7.48 -6.87
N SER A 59 -4.36 7.28 -7.05
CA SER A 59 -3.61 7.87 -8.17
C SER A 59 -2.99 6.81 -9.10
N ILE A 60 -2.78 5.58 -8.63
CA ILE A 60 -2.00 4.57 -9.34
C ILE A 60 -2.65 4.11 -10.66
N TYR A 61 -3.97 4.23 -10.79
CA TYR A 61 -4.64 3.90 -12.06
C TYR A 61 -4.37 4.90 -13.19
N ARG A 62 -3.89 6.11 -12.85
CA ARG A 62 -3.59 7.17 -13.81
C ARG A 62 -2.21 7.04 -14.43
N VAL A 63 -1.30 6.28 -13.82
CA VAL A 63 0.08 6.12 -14.32
C VAL A 63 0.14 5.07 -15.43
N GLY A 64 0.89 5.34 -16.49
CA GLY A 64 1.01 4.47 -17.66
C GLY A 64 2.24 3.56 -17.64
N THR A 65 3.24 3.89 -16.82
CA THR A 65 4.54 3.21 -16.83
C THR A 65 5.05 2.91 -15.42
N VAL A 66 5.94 1.92 -15.31
CA VAL A 66 6.66 1.61 -14.06
C VAL A 66 7.43 2.82 -13.54
N LYS A 67 8.01 3.63 -14.43
CA LYS A 67 8.76 4.83 -14.04
C LYS A 67 7.87 5.89 -13.40
N GLU A 68 6.65 6.07 -13.90
CA GLU A 68 5.67 6.98 -13.30
C GLU A 68 5.14 6.42 -11.99
N ALA A 69 4.85 5.11 -11.92
CA ALA A 69 4.49 4.44 -10.68
C ALA A 69 5.56 4.63 -9.60
N LYS A 70 6.84 4.51 -9.98
CA LYS A 70 7.97 4.75 -9.06
C LYS A 70 7.91 6.14 -8.43
N LYS A 71 7.74 7.20 -9.24
CA LYS A 71 7.66 8.59 -8.76
C LYS A 71 6.49 8.84 -7.79
N LEU A 72 5.44 8.03 -7.87
CA LEU A 72 4.29 8.14 -6.97
C LEU A 72 4.57 7.47 -5.61
N ILE A 73 5.37 6.40 -5.59
CA ILE A 73 5.59 5.53 -4.41
C ILE A 73 6.84 5.95 -3.63
N VAL A 74 7.91 6.31 -4.35
CA VAL A 74 9.27 6.62 -3.87
C VAL A 74 9.69 8.00 -4.37
#